data_AF-A0A1I2IA32-F1
#
_entry.id   AF-A0A1I2IA32-F1
#
_cell.length_a   1.000
_cell.length_b   1.000
_cell.length_c   1.000
_cell.angle_alpha   90.00
_cell.angle_beta   90.00
_cell.angle_gamma   90.00
#
_symmetry.space_group_name_H-M   'P 1'
#
loop_
_entity.id
_entity.type
_entity.pdbx_description
1 polymer ?
#
loop_
_entity_poly.entity_id
_entity_poly.type
_entity_poly.pdbx_seq_one_letter_code
_entity_poly.pdbx_strand_id
1 'polypeptide(L)'
;MPKQTPFVPSALTTILGEIDTTKAQLAADTPERQRLVMTAWIARARAAQERGHIAERHVHAVAQVLQALGQTWWPGIVPALSRSIRPQRVFQGTPERLGTWHAVAREAAERLRHVPRWADDAACEPRPFAPAAMFAAIDEALVALGGPLGEAACPSPESVDQASRRIDELRRTAAELRWLRGCVPGTAWGAAMGRLRGLARALGAEGGPIEEILDPTFVRSSWAQFLGRDPRREALLAEIPGPASDPERVLTWLLRAFDILDNPSLIPLCRQFQSQILALRPELAERRSRRRLRALQRRLVGVELPTRSEPQDSWMLRPSAQFAASIEKVRARFAGRRALFVSNRSFRELETRIHEELGLECETIASVGAARRRQALLRRIRGGAYDLVLVAHEFSGHADTEQFAEAWIPTNSGRAAWPAPATASGWPMAPAPTPATHGCPAWCCAWANC
;
A
#
# COMPACT_ATOMS: atom_id res chain seq x y z
N MET A 1 50.58 -23.91 34.55
CA MET A 1 49.61 -24.99 34.28
C MET A 1 48.55 -24.47 33.31
N PRO A 2 48.34 -25.10 32.14
CA PRO A 2 47.31 -24.67 31.20
C PRO A 2 45.92 -24.85 31.82
N LYS A 3 45.09 -23.80 31.81
CA LYS A 3 43.68 -23.89 32.21
C LYS A 3 43.00 -24.85 31.24
N GLN A 4 42.62 -26.05 31.71
CA GLN A 4 41.83 -26.98 30.91
C GLN A 4 40.53 -26.27 30.50
N THR A 5 40.33 -26.11 29.20
CA THR A 5 39.08 -25.55 28.67
C THR A 5 37.96 -26.52 29.03
N PRO A 6 36.88 -26.06 29.70
CA PRO A 6 35.81 -26.94 30.12
C PRO A 6 35.16 -27.62 28.90
N PHE A 7 34.91 -28.92 29.01
CA PHE A 7 34.20 -29.70 27.99
C PHE A 7 32.80 -29.12 27.74
N VAL A 8 32.51 -28.75 26.50
CA VAL A 8 31.19 -28.25 26.08
C VAL A 8 30.33 -29.43 25.63
N PRO A 9 29.17 -29.69 26.26
CA PRO A 9 28.32 -30.82 25.87
C PRO A 9 27.78 -30.70 24.44
N SER A 10 27.75 -31.81 23.69
CA SER A 10 27.26 -31.84 22.30
C SER A 10 25.83 -31.33 22.14
N ALA A 11 24.94 -31.67 23.07
CA ALA A 11 23.54 -31.21 23.05
C ALA A 11 23.41 -29.68 23.13
N LEU A 12 24.30 -29.01 23.88
CA LEU A 12 24.33 -27.55 23.93
C LEU A 12 24.80 -26.97 22.59
N THR A 13 25.89 -27.50 22.03
CA THR A 13 26.42 -27.03 20.74
C THR A 13 25.41 -27.21 19.60
N THR A 14 24.63 -28.30 19.62
CA THR A 14 23.54 -28.51 18.65
C THR A 14 22.47 -27.44 18.77
N ILE A 15 21.98 -27.16 19.98
CA ILE A 15 20.91 -26.16 20.18
C ILE A 15 21.39 -24.76 19.78
N LEU A 16 22.61 -24.36 20.19
CA LEU A 16 23.16 -23.05 19.85
C LEU A 16 23.44 -22.92 18.34
N GLY A 17 24.00 -23.97 17.71
CA GLY A 17 24.20 -23.98 16.26
C GLY A 17 22.89 -23.87 15.48
N GLU A 18 21.82 -24.55 15.94
CA GLU A 18 20.49 -24.40 15.35
C GLU A 18 19.95 -22.97 15.50
N ILE A 19 20.12 -22.33 16.67
CA ILE A 19 19.71 -20.93 16.87
C ILE A 19 20.47 -20.03 15.90
N ASP A 20 21.79 -20.17 15.79
CA ASP A 20 22.61 -19.32 14.92
C ASP A 20 22.30 -19.48 13.44
N THR A 21 22.03 -20.71 12.99
CA THR A 21 21.68 -21.00 11.59
C THR A 21 20.28 -20.54 11.20
N THR A 22 19.34 -20.51 12.14
CA THR A 22 17.93 -20.21 11.84
C THR A 22 17.48 -18.82 12.27
N LYS A 23 18.25 -18.10 13.11
CA LYS A 23 17.85 -16.78 13.66
C LYS A 23 17.46 -15.76 12.60
N ALA A 24 18.12 -15.74 11.45
CA ALA A 24 17.82 -14.78 10.38
C ALA A 24 16.43 -15.03 9.78
N GLN A 25 16.08 -16.30 9.53
CA GLN A 25 14.74 -16.67 9.06
C GLN A 25 13.70 -16.42 10.15
N LEU A 26 14.00 -16.81 11.39
CA LEU A 26 13.09 -16.65 12.52
C LEU A 26 12.74 -15.17 12.79
N ALA A 27 13.70 -14.27 12.61
CA ALA A 27 13.48 -12.83 12.80
C ALA A 27 12.42 -12.26 11.82
N ALA A 28 12.22 -12.89 10.66
CA ALA A 28 11.21 -12.51 9.67
C ALA A 28 9.85 -13.23 9.86
N ASP A 29 9.77 -14.26 10.72
CA ASP A 29 8.54 -14.98 11.01
C ASP A 29 7.55 -14.12 11.85
N THR A 30 6.30 -14.59 11.98
CA THR A 30 5.30 -13.92 12.82
C THR A 30 5.67 -13.99 14.30
N PRO A 31 5.24 -13.04 15.16
CA PRO A 31 5.53 -13.07 16.59
C PRO A 31 5.17 -14.39 17.28
N GLU A 32 4.03 -15.00 16.92
CA GLU A 32 3.63 -16.29 17.48
C GLU A 32 4.58 -17.42 17.10
N ARG A 33 5.01 -17.48 15.83
CA ARG A 33 6.03 -18.46 15.39
C ARG A 33 7.36 -18.23 16.10
N GLN A 34 7.78 -16.98 16.27
CA GLN A 34 8.96 -16.61 17.07
C GLN A 34 8.86 -17.16 18.49
N ARG A 35 7.73 -16.91 19.19
CA ARG A 35 7.50 -17.43 20.55
C ARG A 35 7.53 -18.95 20.61
N LEU A 36 6.91 -19.64 19.67
CA LEU A 36 6.85 -21.11 19.66
C LEU A 36 8.20 -21.75 19.39
N VAL A 37 8.99 -21.21 18.45
CA VAL A 37 10.34 -21.72 18.15
C VAL A 37 11.27 -21.49 19.35
N MET A 38 11.25 -20.29 19.95
CA MET A 38 12.01 -20.01 21.18
C MET A 38 11.58 -20.93 22.33
N THR A 39 10.28 -21.19 22.48
CA THR A 39 9.74 -22.15 23.46
C THR A 39 10.24 -23.56 23.22
N ALA A 40 10.24 -24.03 21.97
CA ALA A 40 10.76 -25.35 21.62
C ALA A 40 12.25 -25.47 21.95
N TRP A 41 13.06 -24.46 21.64
CA TRP A 41 14.49 -24.47 21.93
C TRP A 41 14.81 -24.53 23.42
N ILE A 42 14.21 -23.65 24.24
CA ILE A 42 14.45 -23.68 25.69
C ILE A 42 13.90 -24.96 26.33
N ALA A 43 12.76 -25.47 25.86
CA ALA A 43 12.19 -26.72 26.35
C ALA A 43 13.10 -27.92 26.04
N ARG A 44 13.72 -27.99 24.86
CA ARG A 44 14.73 -29.02 24.55
C ARG A 44 15.96 -28.92 25.45
N ALA A 45 16.45 -27.71 25.72
CA ALA A 45 17.58 -27.51 26.62
C ALA A 45 17.24 -28.00 28.05
N ARG A 46 16.07 -27.64 28.58
CA ARG A 46 15.60 -28.10 29.89
C ARG A 46 15.37 -29.61 29.93
N ALA A 47 14.82 -30.21 28.87
CA ALA A 47 14.68 -31.66 28.78
C ALA A 47 16.04 -32.39 28.76
N ALA A 48 17.05 -31.81 28.10
CA ALA A 48 18.41 -32.33 28.13
C ALA A 48 19.04 -32.22 29.53
N GLN A 49 18.75 -31.13 30.27
CA GLN A 49 19.16 -30.97 31.66
C GLN A 49 18.49 -32.00 32.59
N GLU A 50 17.19 -32.24 32.45
CA GLU A 50 16.47 -33.26 33.24
C GLU A 50 17.06 -34.67 33.06
N ARG A 51 17.63 -34.97 31.89
CA ARG A 51 18.32 -36.23 31.58
C ARG A 51 19.80 -36.25 31.98
N GLY A 52 20.33 -35.17 32.54
CA GLY A 52 21.74 -35.06 32.91
C GLY A 52 22.71 -34.85 31.73
N HIS A 53 22.21 -34.58 30.52
CA HIS A 53 23.07 -34.38 29.33
C HIS A 53 23.78 -33.01 29.35
N ILE A 54 23.18 -32.00 29.98
CA ILE A 54 23.77 -30.67 30.15
C ILE A 54 23.52 -30.15 31.57
N ALA A 55 24.47 -29.38 32.12
CA ALA A 55 24.31 -28.69 33.39
C ALA A 55 23.36 -27.48 33.31
N GLU A 56 22.83 -27.04 34.46
CA GLU A 56 21.93 -25.87 34.57
C GLU A 56 22.50 -24.59 33.94
N ARG A 57 23.81 -24.33 34.13
CA ARG A 57 24.51 -23.18 33.54
C ARG A 57 24.39 -23.13 32.01
N HIS A 58 24.28 -24.28 31.34
CA HIS A 58 24.13 -24.35 29.89
C HIS A 58 22.71 -24.00 29.46
N VAL A 59 21.70 -24.42 30.22
CA VAL A 59 20.31 -23.97 30.01
C VAL A 59 20.20 -22.46 30.21
N HIS A 60 20.89 -21.92 31.21
CA HIS A 60 20.95 -20.48 31.43
C HIS A 60 21.59 -19.75 30.24
N ALA A 61 22.68 -20.26 29.67
CA ALA A 61 23.29 -19.69 28.47
C ALA A 61 22.32 -19.65 27.27
N VAL A 62 21.59 -20.75 27.02
CA VAL A 62 20.54 -20.78 25.99
C VAL A 62 19.45 -19.74 26.30
N ALA A 63 18.98 -19.67 27.55
CA ALA A 63 17.96 -18.72 27.96
C ALA A 63 18.41 -17.26 27.76
N GLN A 64 19.67 -16.92 28.05
CA GLN A 64 20.23 -15.58 27.83
C GLN A 64 20.22 -15.20 26.35
N VAL A 65 20.65 -16.11 25.47
CA VAL A 65 20.61 -15.87 24.01
C VAL A 65 19.18 -15.63 23.55
N LEU A 66 18.24 -16.49 23.94
CA LEU A 66 16.84 -16.36 23.55
C LEU A 66 16.16 -15.11 24.15
N GLN A 67 16.54 -14.72 25.36
CA GLN A 67 16.06 -13.49 25.99
C GLN A 67 16.56 -12.25 25.25
N ALA A 68 17.82 -12.22 24.85
CA ALA A 68 18.36 -11.14 24.02
C ALA A 68 17.57 -11.02 22.70
N LEU A 69 17.37 -12.14 21.99
CA LEU A 69 16.56 -12.15 20.76
C LEU A 69 15.12 -11.68 21.02
N GLY A 70 14.51 -12.12 22.12
CA GLY A 70 13.16 -11.70 22.51
C GLY A 70 13.07 -10.21 22.85
N GLN A 71 14.10 -9.62 23.44
CA GLN A 71 14.15 -8.19 23.75
C GLN A 71 14.37 -7.34 22.49
N THR A 72 15.14 -7.84 21.52
CA THR A 72 15.41 -7.15 20.26
C THR A 72 14.24 -7.24 19.28
N TRP A 73 13.64 -8.42 19.08
CA TRP A 73 12.56 -8.62 18.10
C TRP A 73 11.16 -8.37 18.66
N TRP A 74 11.05 -8.33 19.99
CA TRP A 74 9.82 -8.12 20.73
C TRP A 74 8.65 -9.01 20.27
N PRO A 75 8.79 -10.35 20.31
CA PRO A 75 7.73 -11.26 19.94
C PRO A 75 6.64 -11.34 21.02
N GLY A 76 6.76 -10.62 22.14
CA GLY A 76 5.92 -10.76 23.32
C GLY A 76 6.54 -11.69 24.38
N ILE A 77 5.73 -12.10 25.36
CA ILE A 77 6.21 -12.93 26.48
C ILE A 77 6.41 -14.37 26.00
N VAL A 78 7.56 -14.97 26.32
CA VAL A 78 7.84 -16.40 26.15
C VAL A 78 7.90 -17.04 27.54
N PRO A 79 6.79 -17.59 28.07
CA PRO A 79 6.72 -18.08 29.45
C PRO A 79 7.82 -19.09 29.79
N ALA A 80 8.17 -19.95 28.82
CA ALA A 80 9.19 -20.99 28.95
C ALA A 80 10.60 -20.47 29.25
N LEU A 81 10.89 -19.18 29.02
CA LEU A 81 12.19 -18.59 29.40
C LEU A 81 12.29 -18.32 30.91
N SER A 82 11.17 -18.16 31.63
CA SER A 82 11.20 -17.95 33.08
C SER A 82 11.75 -19.18 33.81
N ARG A 83 12.69 -18.99 34.76
CA ARG A 83 13.32 -20.10 35.51
C ARG A 83 12.34 -20.84 36.42
N SER A 84 11.32 -20.15 36.92
CA SER A 84 10.34 -20.72 37.87
C SER A 84 9.13 -21.35 37.19
N ILE A 85 8.97 -21.19 35.87
CA ILE A 85 7.83 -21.77 35.15
C ILE A 85 7.95 -23.30 35.14
N ARG A 86 6.86 -23.99 35.46
CA ARG A 86 6.77 -25.46 35.33
C ARG A 86 6.23 -25.83 33.95
N PRO A 87 6.57 -27.03 33.42
CA PRO A 87 6.08 -27.49 32.10
C PRO A 87 4.56 -27.32 31.90
N GLN A 88 3.76 -27.61 32.93
CA GLN A 88 2.30 -27.55 32.88
C GLN A 88 1.73 -26.13 32.72
N ARG A 89 2.55 -25.09 32.93
CA ARG A 89 2.13 -23.68 32.87
C ARG A 89 2.58 -22.97 31.60
N VAL A 90 3.32 -23.64 30.71
CA VAL A 90 3.86 -23.01 29.49
C VAL A 90 2.74 -22.68 28.50
N PHE A 91 1.82 -23.61 28.27
CA PHE A 91 0.68 -23.45 27.36
C PHE A 91 -0.64 -23.47 28.13
N GLN A 92 -1.18 -22.29 28.41
CA GLN A 92 -2.50 -22.16 29.06
C GLN A 92 -3.60 -22.70 28.14
N GLY A 93 -4.61 -23.34 28.72
CA GLY A 93 -5.77 -23.88 27.97
C GLY A 93 -5.54 -25.21 27.26
N THR A 94 -4.36 -25.82 27.36
CA THR A 94 -4.10 -27.14 26.78
C THR A 94 -4.80 -28.23 27.61
N PRO A 95 -5.63 -29.11 26.99
CA PRO A 95 -6.35 -30.15 27.73
C PRO A 95 -5.40 -31.20 28.32
N GLU A 96 -4.29 -31.48 27.64
CA GLU A 96 -3.26 -32.39 28.12
C GLU A 96 -2.31 -31.70 29.10
N ARG A 97 -2.11 -32.32 30.27
CA ARG A 97 -1.11 -31.87 31.23
C ARG A 97 0.30 -32.24 30.75
N LEU A 98 1.02 -31.25 30.24
CA LEU A 98 2.43 -31.42 29.83
C LEU A 98 3.32 -31.59 31.06
N GLY A 99 3.58 -32.84 31.44
CA GLY A 99 4.32 -33.18 32.66
C GLY A 99 5.84 -32.97 32.60
N THR A 100 6.41 -32.89 31.39
CA THR A 100 7.87 -32.85 31.16
C THR A 100 8.25 -31.78 30.15
N TRP A 101 9.51 -31.31 30.18
CA TRP A 101 10.00 -30.36 29.18
C TRP A 101 10.06 -30.94 27.77
N HIS A 102 10.23 -32.25 27.64
CA HIS A 102 10.15 -32.93 26.34
C HIS A 102 8.74 -32.84 25.74
N ALA A 103 7.69 -33.00 26.56
CA ALA A 103 6.31 -32.83 26.12
C ALA A 103 6.03 -31.38 25.67
N VAL A 104 6.56 -30.39 26.39
CA VAL A 104 6.47 -28.97 25.99
C VAL A 104 7.15 -28.72 24.63
N ALA A 105 8.34 -29.27 24.41
CA ALA A 105 9.04 -29.12 23.12
C ALA A 105 8.24 -29.73 21.95
N ARG A 106 7.63 -30.90 22.17
CA ARG A 106 6.78 -31.57 21.17
C ARG A 106 5.51 -30.76 20.87
N GLU A 107 4.83 -30.28 21.91
CA GLU A 107 3.63 -29.45 21.77
C GLU A 107 3.93 -28.15 21.01
N ALA A 108 5.05 -27.49 21.34
CA ALA A 108 5.49 -26.28 20.63
C ALA A 108 5.72 -26.56 19.13
N ALA A 109 6.34 -27.69 18.80
CA ALA A 109 6.56 -28.11 17.42
C ALA A 109 5.26 -28.48 16.68
N GLU A 110 4.29 -29.11 17.38
CA GLU A 110 2.96 -29.37 16.81
C GLU A 110 2.23 -28.06 16.49
N ARG A 111 2.13 -27.14 17.46
CA ARG A 111 1.49 -25.82 17.23
C ARG A 111 2.14 -25.08 16.08
N LEU A 112 3.47 -25.11 15.98
CA LEU A 112 4.20 -24.43 14.91
C LEU A 112 3.81 -24.90 13.49
N ARG A 113 3.31 -26.14 13.34
CA ARG A 113 2.77 -26.63 12.05
C ARG A 113 1.49 -25.92 11.64
N HIS A 114 0.69 -25.49 12.61
CA HIS A 114 -0.63 -24.90 12.40
C HIS A 114 -0.63 -23.37 12.49
N VAL A 115 0.41 -22.76 13.07
CA VAL A 115 0.48 -21.29 13.18
C VAL A 115 0.67 -20.67 11.79
N PRO A 116 -0.24 -19.76 11.39
CA PRO A 116 -0.18 -19.12 10.09
C PRO A 116 1.09 -18.28 9.94
N ARG A 117 1.54 -18.17 8.69
CA ARG A 117 2.52 -17.17 8.29
C ARG A 117 1.85 -15.80 8.22
N TRP A 118 2.63 -14.80 7.85
CA TRP A 118 2.09 -13.48 7.58
C TRP A 118 1.05 -13.54 6.46
N ALA A 119 -0.13 -12.98 6.71
CA ALA A 119 -1.25 -13.07 5.78
C ALA A 119 -1.07 -12.24 4.49
N ASP A 120 -0.08 -11.35 4.47
CA ASP A 120 0.19 -10.39 3.40
C ASP A 120 1.43 -10.74 2.55
N ASP A 121 1.87 -12.02 2.53
CA ASP A 121 3.01 -12.45 1.71
C ASP A 121 2.84 -12.06 0.23
N ALA A 122 1.62 -12.19 -0.32
CA ALA A 122 1.32 -11.78 -1.69
C ALA A 122 1.30 -10.25 -1.89
N ALA A 123 0.96 -9.48 -0.85
CA ALA A 123 0.87 -8.02 -0.91
C ALA A 123 2.24 -7.33 -0.91
N CYS A 124 3.30 -8.09 -0.61
CA CYS A 124 4.69 -7.63 -0.69
C CYS A 124 5.17 -7.47 -2.15
N GLU A 125 4.40 -7.96 -3.13
CA GLU A 125 4.64 -7.72 -4.54
C GLU A 125 3.82 -6.52 -5.08
N PRO A 126 4.41 -5.68 -5.94
CA PRO A 126 5.80 -5.70 -6.40
C PRO A 126 6.79 -5.32 -5.28
N ARG A 127 8.02 -5.84 -5.31
CA ARG A 127 9.07 -5.46 -4.35
C ARG A 127 9.39 -3.96 -4.39
N PRO A 128 9.78 -3.35 -3.24
CA PRO A 128 10.21 -1.95 -3.20
C PRO A 128 11.38 -1.69 -4.14
N PHE A 129 11.43 -0.49 -4.73
CA PHE A 129 12.64 -0.02 -5.41
C PHE A 129 13.71 0.34 -4.37
N ALA A 130 14.96 -0.09 -4.63
CA ALA A 130 16.11 0.13 -3.75
C ALA A 130 15.84 -0.22 -2.27
N PRO A 131 15.48 -1.48 -1.95
CA PRO A 131 15.03 -1.86 -0.60
C PRO A 131 16.06 -1.59 0.49
N ALA A 132 17.36 -1.68 0.18
CA ALA A 132 18.43 -1.36 1.12
C ALA A 132 18.46 0.13 1.52
N ALA A 133 18.29 1.04 0.55
CA ALA A 133 18.25 2.48 0.82
C ALA A 133 16.99 2.87 1.60
N MET A 134 15.85 2.26 1.24
CA MET A 134 14.60 2.43 1.98
C MET A 134 14.71 1.95 3.42
N PHE A 135 15.34 0.80 3.65
CA PHE A 135 15.58 0.29 5.01
C PHE A 135 16.57 1.15 5.80
N ALA A 136 17.62 1.68 5.17
CA ALA A 136 18.55 2.60 5.83
C ALA A 136 17.85 3.87 6.33
N ALA A 137 16.92 4.44 5.55
CA ALA A 137 16.12 5.58 5.98
C ALA A 137 15.20 5.24 7.16
N ILE A 138 14.61 4.04 7.17
CA ILE A 138 13.81 3.55 8.31
C ILE A 138 14.67 3.34 9.54
N ASP A 139 15.85 2.73 9.39
CA ASP A 139 16.81 2.51 10.46
C ASP A 139 17.18 3.84 11.12
N GLU A 140 17.57 4.84 10.33
CA GLU A 140 17.88 6.18 10.82
C GLU A 140 16.69 6.81 11.58
N ALA A 141 15.48 6.72 11.01
CA ALA A 141 14.27 7.27 11.64
C ALA A 141 13.95 6.59 12.98
N LEU A 142 14.08 5.26 13.06
CA LEU A 142 13.82 4.49 14.28
C LEU A 142 14.91 4.69 15.33
N VAL A 143 16.17 4.80 14.92
CA VAL A 143 17.29 5.08 15.82
C VAL A 143 17.14 6.46 16.44
N ALA A 144 16.76 7.47 15.65
CA ALA A 144 16.50 8.81 16.15
C ALA A 144 15.38 8.86 17.20
N LEU A 145 14.38 7.98 17.09
CA LEU A 145 13.23 7.95 18.00
C LEU A 145 13.46 7.07 19.24
N GLY A 146 14.16 5.94 19.10
CA GLY A 146 14.19 4.92 20.15
C GLY A 146 15.57 4.36 20.49
N GLY A 147 16.65 4.94 19.97
CA GLY A 147 18.01 4.46 20.17
C GLY A 147 18.40 3.31 19.24
N PRO A 148 19.64 2.79 19.34
CA PRO A 148 20.19 1.83 18.40
C PRO A 148 19.29 0.60 18.16
N LEU A 149 19.21 0.15 16.90
CA LEU A 149 18.61 -1.14 16.59
C LEU A 149 19.50 -2.27 17.12
N GLY A 150 18.89 -3.34 17.62
CA GLY A 150 19.61 -4.46 18.24
C GLY A 150 19.53 -4.45 19.78
N GLU A 151 19.33 -3.28 20.38
CA GLU A 151 19.08 -3.15 21.82
C GLU A 151 17.63 -3.50 22.20
N ALA A 152 17.37 -3.64 23.50
CA ALA A 152 16.03 -3.92 23.99
C ALA A 152 15.05 -2.80 23.61
N ALA A 153 13.86 -3.18 23.12
CA ALA A 153 12.82 -2.24 22.70
C ALA A 153 12.07 -1.59 23.89
N CYS A 154 12.80 -0.95 24.81
CA CYS A 154 12.27 -0.19 25.93
C CYS A 154 12.49 1.31 25.68
N PRO A 155 11.53 2.03 25.07
CA PRO A 155 11.70 3.44 24.77
C PRO A 155 11.72 4.29 26.04
N SER A 156 12.53 5.35 26.05
CA SER A 156 12.53 6.34 27.12
C SER A 156 11.24 7.20 27.08
N PRO A 157 10.84 7.87 28.17
CA PRO A 157 9.69 8.78 28.13
C PRO A 157 9.82 9.89 27.07
N GLU A 158 11.03 10.42 26.86
CA GLU A 158 11.30 11.41 25.81
C GLU A 158 11.10 10.84 24.41
N SER A 159 11.58 9.61 24.18
CA SER A 159 11.36 8.86 22.94
C SER A 159 9.87 8.67 22.63
N VAL A 160 9.05 8.37 23.65
CA VAL A 160 7.60 8.19 23.50
C VAL A 160 6.92 9.51 23.13
N ASP A 161 7.29 10.61 23.78
CA ASP A 161 6.76 11.95 23.47
C ASP A 161 7.12 12.40 22.03
N GLN A 162 8.36 12.15 21.59
CA GLN A 162 8.76 12.40 20.21
C GLN A 162 8.02 11.50 19.21
N ALA A 163 7.81 10.22 19.56
CA ALA A 163 7.08 9.27 18.73
C ALA A 163 5.60 9.66 18.57
N SER A 164 4.95 10.14 19.64
CA SER A 164 3.56 10.63 19.59
C SER A 164 3.42 11.80 18.60
N ARG A 165 4.37 12.75 18.61
CA ARG A 165 4.41 13.85 17.64
C ARG A 165 4.62 13.41 16.18
N ARG A 166 5.12 12.19 15.93
CA ARG A 166 5.44 11.63 14.60
C ARG A 166 4.62 10.37 14.29
N ILE A 167 3.43 10.24 14.87
CA ILE A 167 2.61 9.02 14.78
C ILE A 167 2.27 8.62 13.33
N ASP A 168 1.97 9.58 12.45
CA ASP A 168 1.67 9.29 11.04
C ASP A 168 2.90 8.77 10.28
N GLU A 169 4.09 9.28 10.61
CA GLU A 169 5.35 8.81 10.05
C GLU A 169 5.69 7.41 10.53
N LEU A 170 5.45 7.10 11.81
CA LEU A 170 5.61 5.75 12.35
C LEU A 170 4.63 4.75 11.73
N ARG A 171 3.38 5.18 11.47
CA ARG A 171 2.39 4.35 10.74
C ARG A 171 2.88 4.03 9.33
N ARG A 172 3.42 5.02 8.62
CA ARG A 172 4.04 4.81 7.30
C ARG A 172 5.25 3.88 7.40
N THR A 173 6.13 4.10 8.37
CA THR A 173 7.32 3.28 8.63
C THR A 173 6.94 1.81 8.88
N ALA A 174 5.86 1.56 9.62
CA ALA A 174 5.33 0.22 9.85
C ALA A 174 4.93 -0.46 8.53
N ALA A 175 4.17 0.23 7.68
CA ALA A 175 3.77 -0.29 6.37
C ALA A 175 4.97 -0.53 5.45
N GLU A 176 5.94 0.39 5.44
CA GLU A 176 7.19 0.27 4.69
C GLU A 176 8.03 -0.94 5.15
N LEU A 177 8.15 -1.18 6.46
CA LEU A 177 8.80 -2.39 6.98
C LEU A 177 8.06 -3.67 6.60
N ARG A 178 6.72 -3.69 6.66
CA ARG A 178 5.94 -4.86 6.21
C ARG A 178 6.24 -5.18 4.75
N TRP A 179 6.30 -4.15 3.88
CA TRP A 179 6.65 -4.30 2.46
C TRP A 179 8.09 -4.79 2.22
N LEU A 180 9.04 -4.37 3.06
CA LEU A 180 10.45 -4.78 2.98
C LEU A 180 10.72 -6.22 3.43
N ARG A 181 9.73 -6.96 3.94
CA ARG A 181 9.94 -8.33 4.42
C ARG A 181 10.54 -9.22 3.34
N GLY A 182 11.68 -9.83 3.64
CA GLY A 182 12.42 -10.70 2.71
C GLY A 182 13.29 -9.96 1.69
N CYS A 183 13.31 -8.62 1.69
CA CYS A 183 14.18 -7.80 0.83
C CYS A 183 15.47 -7.35 1.55
N VAL A 184 15.53 -7.52 2.87
CA VAL A 184 16.63 -7.09 3.74
C VAL A 184 17.01 -8.21 4.72
N PRO A 185 18.20 -8.18 5.34
CA PRO A 185 18.61 -9.20 6.31
C PRO A 185 17.57 -9.36 7.42
N GLY A 186 17.10 -10.60 7.63
CA GLY A 186 15.97 -10.86 8.53
C GLY A 186 16.22 -10.40 9.97
N THR A 187 17.45 -10.50 10.47
CA THR A 187 17.81 -10.01 11.82
C THR A 187 17.65 -8.50 11.97
N ALA A 188 18.07 -7.73 10.96
CA ALA A 188 17.92 -6.27 10.94
C ALA A 188 16.44 -5.88 10.86
N TRP A 189 15.68 -6.56 9.99
CA TRP A 189 14.23 -6.39 9.90
C TRP A 189 13.52 -6.69 11.23
N GLY A 190 13.87 -7.80 11.87
CA GLY A 190 13.31 -8.21 13.16
C GLY A 190 13.60 -7.18 14.27
N ALA A 191 14.79 -6.60 14.29
CA ALA A 191 15.14 -5.53 15.24
C ALA A 191 14.32 -4.25 15.00
N ALA A 192 14.15 -3.84 13.73
CA ALA A 192 13.33 -2.68 13.37
C ALA A 192 11.86 -2.89 13.75
N MET A 193 11.30 -4.08 13.46
CA MET A 193 9.95 -4.47 13.86
C MET A 193 9.78 -4.50 15.38
N GLY A 194 10.77 -5.03 16.11
CA GLY A 194 10.75 -5.05 17.58
C GLY A 194 10.74 -3.65 18.18
N ARG A 195 11.56 -2.74 17.64
CA ARG A 195 11.58 -1.33 18.03
C ARG A 195 10.23 -0.66 17.80
N LEU A 196 9.61 -0.85 16.64
CA LEU A 196 8.27 -0.31 16.36
C LEU A 196 7.19 -0.86 17.30
N ARG A 197 7.21 -2.17 17.60
CA ARG A 197 6.27 -2.77 18.57
C ARG A 197 6.46 -2.20 19.97
N GLY A 198 7.71 -2.00 20.39
CA GLY A 198 8.03 -1.37 21.68
C GLY A 198 7.49 0.06 21.77
N LEU A 199 7.69 0.86 20.72
CA LEU A 199 7.15 2.22 20.61
C LEU A 199 5.61 2.23 20.61
N ALA A 200 4.97 1.42 19.75
CA ALA A 200 3.52 1.34 19.65
C ALA A 200 2.88 0.98 20.99
N ARG A 201 3.44 -0.01 21.70
CA ARG A 201 2.97 -0.39 23.04
C ARG A 201 3.14 0.74 24.06
N ALA A 202 4.26 1.46 24.02
CA ALA A 202 4.53 2.55 24.96
C ALA A 202 3.63 3.78 24.71
N LEU A 203 3.16 3.97 23.48
CA LEU A 203 2.17 4.99 23.10
C LEU A 203 0.74 4.64 23.56
N GLY A 204 0.49 3.41 24.00
CA GLY A 204 -0.83 2.97 24.46
C GLY A 204 -1.89 3.07 23.36
N ALA A 205 -3.00 3.75 23.64
CA ALA A 205 -4.11 3.87 22.70
C ALA A 205 -3.74 4.56 21.38
N GLU A 206 -2.81 5.54 21.42
CA GLU A 206 -2.33 6.22 20.21
C GLU A 206 -1.54 5.29 19.28
N GLY A 207 -0.93 4.25 19.84
CA GLY A 207 -0.17 3.24 19.10
C GLY A 207 -1.06 2.22 18.37
N GLY A 208 -2.36 2.16 18.64
CA GLY A 208 -3.29 1.17 18.08
C GLY A 208 -3.23 1.01 16.54
N PRO A 209 -3.25 2.10 15.76
CA PRO A 209 -3.13 2.01 14.29
C PRO A 209 -1.78 1.44 13.81
N ILE A 210 -0.71 1.59 14.59
CA ILE A 210 0.59 0.97 14.29
C ILE A 210 0.52 -0.52 14.62
N GLU A 211 -0.03 -0.89 15.78
CA GLU A 211 -0.22 -2.29 16.17
C GLU A 211 -1.06 -3.06 15.15
N GLU A 212 -2.13 -2.45 14.63
CA GLU A 212 -2.98 -3.03 13.58
C GLU A 212 -2.17 -3.38 12.31
N ILE A 213 -1.30 -2.48 11.85
CA ILE A 213 -0.44 -2.72 10.67
C ILE A 213 0.58 -3.83 10.94
N LEU A 214 1.11 -3.89 12.17
CA LEU A 214 2.10 -4.88 12.58
C LEU A 214 1.49 -6.26 12.91
N ASP A 215 0.15 -6.36 12.92
CA ASP A 215 -0.56 -7.60 13.15
C ASP A 215 -0.32 -8.60 11.99
N PRO A 216 0.02 -9.87 12.29
CA PRO A 216 0.21 -10.91 11.28
C PRO A 216 -0.99 -11.19 10.37
N THR A 217 -2.20 -10.91 10.86
CA THR A 217 -3.48 -11.14 10.17
C THR A 217 -3.92 -9.94 9.35
N PHE A 218 -3.24 -8.79 9.45
CA PHE A 218 -3.54 -7.63 8.63
C PHE A 218 -3.20 -7.90 7.16
N VAL A 219 -4.21 -7.82 6.30
CA VAL A 219 -4.11 -8.08 4.85
C VAL A 219 -4.39 -6.81 4.07
N ARG A 220 -3.59 -6.59 3.02
CA ARG A 220 -3.83 -5.59 1.98
C ARG A 220 -3.72 -6.23 0.61
N SER A 221 -4.30 -5.58 -0.40
CA SER A 221 -4.16 -5.99 -1.80
C SER A 221 -2.72 -5.78 -2.30
N SER A 222 -2.09 -4.66 -1.96
CA SER A 222 -0.71 -4.34 -2.32
C SER A 222 -0.15 -3.24 -1.41
N TRP A 223 1.05 -3.47 -0.85
CA TRP A 223 1.76 -2.44 -0.07
C TRP A 223 2.20 -1.25 -0.92
N ALA A 224 2.61 -1.49 -2.16
CA ALA A 224 2.96 -0.44 -3.11
C ALA A 224 1.78 0.53 -3.29
N GLN A 225 0.58 -0.01 -3.56
CA GLN A 225 -0.64 0.78 -3.68
C GLN A 225 -0.99 1.51 -2.38
N PHE A 226 -0.91 0.82 -1.23
CA PHE A 226 -1.20 1.41 0.07
C PHE A 226 -0.29 2.61 0.40
N LEU A 227 0.99 2.52 0.02
CA LEU A 227 1.97 3.58 0.21
C LEU A 227 1.95 4.64 -0.90
N GLY A 228 1.11 4.47 -1.93
CA GLY A 228 1.10 5.35 -3.10
C GLY A 228 2.41 5.32 -3.89
N ARG A 229 3.15 4.20 -3.82
CA ARG A 229 4.45 4.01 -4.47
C ARG A 229 4.33 3.05 -5.65
N ASP A 230 5.10 3.32 -6.69
CA ASP A 230 5.22 2.44 -7.86
C ASP A 230 6.71 2.14 -8.08
N PRO A 231 7.19 0.94 -7.69
CA PRO A 231 8.59 0.57 -7.87
C PRO A 231 9.09 0.66 -9.30
N ARG A 232 8.22 0.44 -10.30
CA ARG A 232 8.61 0.53 -11.71
C ARG A 232 8.86 1.98 -12.10
N ARG A 233 7.99 2.88 -11.64
CA ARG A 233 8.17 4.33 -11.77
C ARG A 233 9.43 4.80 -11.06
N GLU A 234 9.65 4.38 -9.83
CA GLU A 234 10.84 4.77 -9.06
C GLU A 234 12.14 4.28 -9.71
N ALA A 235 12.17 3.02 -10.18
CA ALA A 235 13.31 2.49 -10.95
C ALA A 235 13.57 3.28 -12.23
N LEU A 236 12.51 3.60 -12.99
CA LEU A 236 12.62 4.43 -14.18
C LEU A 236 13.20 5.81 -13.87
N LEU A 237 12.78 6.42 -12.76
CA LEU A 237 13.25 7.76 -12.34
C LEU A 237 14.71 7.74 -11.85
N ALA A 238 15.19 6.65 -11.28
CA ALA A 238 16.59 6.51 -10.89
C ALA A 238 17.54 6.36 -12.09
N GLU A 239 17.01 5.91 -13.24
CA GLU A 239 17.77 5.67 -14.46
C GLU A 239 17.70 6.84 -15.46
N ILE A 240 17.24 8.02 -15.05
CA ILE A 240 17.12 9.18 -15.94
C ILE A 240 18.49 9.48 -16.58
N PRO A 241 18.59 9.50 -17.92
CA PRO A 241 19.83 9.81 -18.62
C PRO A 241 20.34 11.21 -18.27
N GLY A 242 21.65 11.34 -18.08
CA GLY A 242 22.31 12.65 -17.95
C GLY A 242 22.41 13.37 -19.30
N PRO A 243 22.72 14.69 -19.30
CA PRO A 243 22.77 15.53 -20.50
C PRO A 243 23.85 15.12 -21.51
N ALA A 244 24.83 14.31 -21.11
CA ALA A 244 25.89 13.79 -21.97
C ALA A 244 25.65 12.33 -22.42
N SER A 245 24.48 11.76 -22.10
CA SER A 245 24.15 10.38 -22.49
C SER A 245 24.02 10.27 -24.01
N ASP A 246 24.40 9.12 -24.55
CA ASP A 246 24.20 8.83 -25.97
C ASP A 246 22.70 8.81 -26.34
N PRO A 247 22.34 9.10 -27.60
CA PRO A 247 20.94 9.12 -28.03
C PRO A 247 20.21 7.78 -27.91
N GLU A 248 20.93 6.66 -27.99
CA GLU A 248 20.34 5.31 -27.94
C GLU A 248 19.86 4.97 -26.53
N ARG A 249 20.64 5.33 -25.51
CA ARG A 249 20.30 5.23 -24.09
C ARG A 249 19.11 6.12 -23.75
N VAL A 250 19.08 7.36 -24.27
CA VAL A 250 17.93 8.27 -24.11
C VAL A 250 16.67 7.65 -24.72
N LEU A 251 16.77 7.09 -25.93
CA LEU A 251 15.65 6.45 -26.58
C LEU A 251 15.18 5.21 -25.80
N THR A 252 16.09 4.34 -25.37
CA THR A 252 15.78 3.14 -24.59
C THR A 252 15.06 3.49 -23.29
N TRP A 253 15.55 4.49 -22.57
CA TRP A 253 14.88 5.00 -21.37
C TRP A 253 13.49 5.56 -21.70
N LEU A 254 13.35 6.39 -22.75
CA LEU A 254 12.07 6.97 -23.17
C LEU A 254 11.03 5.92 -23.52
N LEU A 255 11.42 4.84 -24.19
CA LEU A 255 10.51 3.75 -24.54
C LEU A 255 9.95 3.08 -23.28
N ARG A 256 10.80 2.76 -22.30
CA ARG A 256 10.35 2.28 -20.98
C ARG A 256 9.47 3.31 -20.27
N ALA A 257 9.83 4.59 -20.37
CA ALA A 257 9.10 5.68 -19.75
C ALA A 257 7.69 5.84 -20.32
N PHE A 258 7.50 5.55 -21.61
CA PHE A 258 6.18 5.55 -22.26
C PHE A 258 5.26 4.41 -21.81
N ASP A 259 5.75 3.39 -21.12
CA ASP A 259 4.87 2.37 -20.54
C ASP A 259 4.36 2.76 -19.15
N ILE A 260 5.03 3.69 -18.48
CA ILE A 260 4.81 4.00 -17.05
C ILE A 260 4.28 5.42 -16.84
N LEU A 261 4.82 6.39 -17.56
CA LEU A 261 4.52 7.81 -17.41
C LEU A 261 3.73 8.34 -18.60
N ASP A 262 2.97 9.41 -18.40
CA ASP A 262 2.34 10.18 -19.46
C ASP A 262 3.28 11.28 -19.97
N ASN A 263 2.97 11.86 -21.14
CA ASN A 263 3.82 12.91 -21.71
C ASN A 263 3.92 14.17 -20.81
N PRO A 264 2.84 14.66 -20.16
CA PRO A 264 2.95 15.72 -19.15
C PRO A 264 4.03 15.46 -18.09
N SER A 265 4.04 14.28 -17.46
CA SER A 265 5.02 13.94 -16.43
C SER A 265 6.44 13.80 -16.97
N LEU A 266 6.60 13.43 -18.24
CA LEU A 266 7.91 13.28 -18.88
C LEU A 266 8.58 14.60 -19.23
N ILE A 267 7.82 15.65 -19.56
CA ILE A 267 8.36 16.95 -19.98
C ILE A 267 9.42 17.50 -19.01
N PRO A 268 9.16 17.65 -17.69
CA PRO A 268 10.16 18.20 -16.78
C PRO A 268 11.44 17.36 -16.73
N LEU A 269 11.33 16.03 -16.81
CA LEU A 269 12.46 15.10 -16.78
C LEU A 269 13.30 15.17 -18.07
N CYS A 270 12.65 15.43 -19.20
CA CYS A 270 13.25 15.46 -20.52
C CYS A 270 13.99 16.77 -20.85
N ARG A 271 13.78 17.84 -20.07
CA ARG A 271 14.38 19.16 -20.34
C ARG A 271 15.90 19.12 -20.41
N GLN A 272 16.54 18.35 -19.55
CA GLN A 272 18.01 18.31 -19.46
C GLN A 272 18.69 17.61 -20.65
N PHE A 273 17.95 16.80 -21.42
CA PHE A 273 18.44 16.13 -22.64
C PHE A 273 17.52 16.43 -23.84
N GLN A 274 16.95 17.63 -23.87
CA GLN A 274 16.02 18.06 -24.90
C GLN A 274 16.62 17.97 -26.31
N SER A 275 17.86 18.40 -26.50
CA SER A 275 18.52 18.38 -27.82
C SER A 275 18.65 16.96 -28.37
N GLN A 276 18.98 15.98 -27.53
CA GLN A 276 19.00 14.57 -27.93
C GLN A 276 17.62 14.10 -28.37
N ILE A 277 16.56 14.39 -27.60
CA ILE A 277 15.18 13.98 -27.93
C ILE A 277 14.72 14.59 -29.26
N LEU A 278 15.04 15.86 -29.50
CA LEU A 278 14.69 16.53 -30.76
C LEU A 278 15.46 15.96 -31.95
N ALA A 279 16.66 15.44 -31.74
CA ALA A 279 17.45 14.75 -32.76
C ALA A 279 16.98 13.30 -33.04
N LEU A 280 16.18 12.69 -32.15
CA LEU A 280 15.67 11.33 -32.36
C LEU A 280 14.72 11.26 -33.57
N ARG A 281 15.07 10.41 -34.53
CA ARG A 281 14.20 10.10 -35.67
C ARG A 281 13.06 9.19 -35.24
N PRO A 282 11.82 9.41 -35.70
CA PRO A 282 10.66 8.62 -35.31
C PRO A 282 10.58 7.26 -36.04
N GLU A 283 11.70 6.61 -36.32
CA GLU A 283 11.79 5.32 -37.04
C GLU A 283 11.52 4.11 -36.13
N LEU A 284 10.76 4.30 -35.05
CA LEU A 284 10.38 3.24 -34.12
C LEU A 284 9.38 2.30 -34.80
N ALA A 285 9.57 0.98 -34.64
CA ALA A 285 8.65 -0.01 -35.20
C ALA A 285 7.20 0.22 -34.70
N GLU A 286 7.06 0.44 -33.39
CA GLU A 286 5.76 0.56 -32.75
C GLU A 286 5.08 1.92 -33.03
N ARG A 287 3.88 1.89 -33.62
CA ARG A 287 3.09 3.09 -33.94
C ARG A 287 2.77 3.93 -32.70
N ARG A 288 2.49 3.31 -31.55
CA ARG A 288 2.17 3.99 -30.29
C ARG A 288 3.34 4.85 -29.82
N SER A 289 4.52 4.26 -29.73
CA SER A 289 5.77 4.91 -29.32
C SER A 289 6.14 6.07 -30.25
N ARG A 290 5.98 5.91 -31.58
CA ARG A 290 6.13 7.03 -32.54
C ARG A 290 5.19 8.21 -32.27
N ARG A 291 3.91 7.93 -32.01
CA ARG A 291 2.92 8.99 -31.72
C ARG A 291 3.27 9.72 -30.43
N ARG A 292 3.66 8.97 -29.39
CA ARG A 292 4.07 9.54 -28.10
C ARG A 292 5.33 10.39 -28.20
N LEU A 293 6.35 9.92 -28.93
CA LEU A 293 7.58 10.67 -29.18
C LEU A 293 7.31 11.98 -29.92
N ARG A 294 6.55 11.95 -31.01
CA ARG A 294 6.18 13.18 -31.75
C ARG A 294 5.38 14.17 -30.90
N ALA A 295 4.50 13.66 -30.05
CA ALA A 295 3.75 14.53 -29.12
C ALA A 295 4.67 15.14 -28.06
N LEU A 296 5.64 14.38 -27.54
CA LEU A 296 6.65 14.88 -26.59
C LEU A 296 7.55 15.93 -27.24
N GLN A 297 8.10 15.65 -28.43
CA GLN A 297 8.94 16.58 -29.20
C GLN A 297 8.23 17.91 -29.46
N ARG A 298 6.96 17.89 -29.91
CA ARG A 298 6.18 19.11 -30.12
C ARG A 298 6.04 19.96 -28.85
N ARG A 299 5.77 19.31 -27.70
CA ARG A 299 5.65 20.00 -26.41
C ARG A 299 6.99 20.56 -25.91
N LEU A 300 8.11 19.87 -26.18
CA LEU A 300 9.44 20.34 -25.81
C LEU A 300 9.89 21.56 -26.61
N VAL A 301 9.52 21.67 -27.90
CA VAL A 301 9.82 22.86 -28.73
C VAL A 301 9.06 24.10 -28.27
N GLY A 302 8.11 23.97 -27.33
CA GLY A 302 7.29 25.11 -26.90
C GLY A 302 6.21 25.47 -27.92
N VAL A 303 5.89 24.57 -28.86
CA VAL A 303 4.65 24.69 -29.63
C VAL A 303 3.52 24.40 -28.65
N GLU A 304 3.02 25.45 -28.00
CA GLU A 304 1.78 25.42 -27.22
C GLU A 304 0.65 24.97 -28.14
N LEU A 305 0.46 23.66 -28.25
CA LEU A 305 -0.83 23.11 -28.63
C LEU A 305 -1.79 23.59 -27.55
N PRO A 306 -2.94 24.21 -27.91
CA PRO A 306 -3.92 24.66 -26.94
C PRO A 306 -4.22 23.50 -26.00
N THR A 307 -3.71 23.63 -24.79
CA THR A 307 -3.79 22.57 -23.80
C THR A 307 -5.22 22.62 -23.34
N ARG A 308 -6.03 21.64 -23.78
CA ARG A 308 -7.35 21.43 -23.20
C ARG A 308 -7.06 21.06 -21.75
N SER A 309 -7.18 22.03 -20.86
CA SER A 309 -6.94 21.88 -19.43
C SER A 309 -7.90 20.83 -18.91
N GLU A 310 -7.44 19.59 -18.76
CA GLU A 310 -8.14 18.62 -17.93
C GLU A 310 -7.95 19.07 -16.49
N PRO A 311 -9.05 19.36 -15.76
CA PRO A 311 -8.95 19.69 -14.35
C PRO A 311 -8.33 18.48 -13.64
N GLN A 312 -7.13 18.66 -13.08
CA GLN A 312 -6.46 17.62 -12.30
C GLN A 312 -7.27 17.32 -11.05
N ASP A 313 -7.86 16.13 -11.03
CA ASP A 313 -8.60 15.60 -9.90
C ASP A 313 -7.70 15.41 -8.67
N SER A 314 -7.94 16.25 -7.67
CA SER A 314 -7.59 16.00 -6.26
C SER A 314 -8.63 15.04 -5.66
N TRP A 315 -8.54 13.76 -6.01
CA TRP A 315 -9.49 12.71 -5.58
C TRP A 315 -9.30 12.25 -4.12
N MET A 316 -8.48 12.92 -3.32
CA MET A 316 -8.29 12.64 -1.88
C MET A 316 -8.75 13.80 -0.97
N LEU A 317 -9.82 14.51 -1.36
CA LEU A 317 -10.52 15.36 -0.41
C LEU A 317 -11.35 14.48 0.53
N ARG A 318 -11.01 14.51 1.83
CA ARG A 318 -11.90 13.99 2.89
C ARG A 318 -13.28 14.63 2.69
N PRO A 319 -14.38 13.85 2.75
CA PRO A 319 -15.72 14.41 2.65
C PRO A 319 -15.89 15.54 3.66
N SER A 320 -16.00 16.78 3.18
CA SER A 320 -16.41 17.88 4.06
C SER A 320 -17.86 17.64 4.49
N ALA A 321 -18.31 18.25 5.60
CA ALA A 321 -19.71 18.16 6.02
C ALA A 321 -20.70 18.60 4.92
N GLN A 322 -20.26 19.49 4.00
CA GLN A 322 -21.02 19.88 2.81
C GLN A 322 -21.17 18.75 1.79
N PHE A 323 -20.18 17.85 1.68
CA PHE A 323 -20.26 16.69 0.80
C PHE A 323 -21.27 15.65 1.32
N ALA A 324 -21.29 15.40 2.63
CA ALA A 324 -22.26 14.50 3.26
C ALA A 324 -23.71 14.96 3.05
N ALA A 325 -23.99 16.26 3.23
CA ALA A 325 -25.31 16.84 2.97
C ALA A 325 -25.72 16.77 1.49
N SER A 326 -24.76 16.84 0.56
CA SER A 326 -25.00 16.62 -0.86
C SER A 326 -25.33 15.17 -1.18
N ILE A 327 -24.65 14.20 -0.55
CA ILE A 327 -24.93 12.77 -0.75
C ILE A 327 -26.36 12.42 -0.32
N GLU A 328 -26.83 12.92 0.82
CA GLU A 328 -28.21 12.65 1.26
C GLU A 328 -29.26 13.19 0.28
N LYS A 329 -29.04 14.39 -0.27
CA LYS A 329 -29.93 14.97 -1.30
C LYS A 329 -29.92 14.14 -2.58
N VAL A 330 -28.75 13.67 -3.01
CA VAL A 330 -28.61 12.79 -4.17
C VAL A 330 -29.31 11.46 -3.90
N ARG A 331 -29.07 10.83 -2.74
CA ARG A 331 -29.73 9.59 -2.33
C ARG A 331 -31.25 9.73 -2.32
N ALA A 332 -31.79 10.79 -1.71
CA ALA A 332 -33.24 11.03 -1.68
C ALA A 332 -33.83 11.19 -3.10
N ARG A 333 -33.07 11.77 -4.04
CA ARG A 333 -33.50 11.98 -5.42
C ARG A 333 -33.45 10.71 -6.27
N PHE A 334 -32.51 9.81 -5.99
CA PHE A 334 -32.19 8.68 -6.85
C PHE A 334 -32.48 7.30 -6.24
N ALA A 335 -32.89 7.22 -4.97
CA ALA A 335 -33.26 5.96 -4.31
C ALA A 335 -34.30 5.17 -5.13
N GLY A 336 -34.02 3.89 -5.37
CA GLY A 336 -34.90 2.98 -6.11
C GLY A 336 -34.98 3.23 -7.62
N ARG A 337 -34.17 4.16 -8.16
CA ARG A 337 -34.03 4.34 -9.61
C ARG A 337 -33.02 3.36 -10.18
N ARG A 338 -33.27 2.93 -11.42
CA ARG A 338 -32.38 2.02 -12.15
C ARG A 338 -31.31 2.82 -12.88
N ALA A 339 -30.05 2.57 -12.58
CA ALA A 339 -28.92 3.21 -13.24
C ALA A 339 -28.14 2.20 -14.08
N LEU A 340 -27.64 2.63 -15.25
CA LEU A 340 -26.65 1.90 -16.03
C LEU A 340 -25.29 2.58 -15.88
N PHE A 341 -24.29 1.89 -15.33
CA PHE A 341 -22.91 2.36 -15.32
C PHE A 341 -22.11 1.71 -16.46
N VAL A 342 -21.68 2.54 -17.41
CA VAL A 342 -20.95 2.14 -18.61
C VAL A 342 -19.47 2.41 -18.41
N SER A 343 -18.66 1.34 -18.34
CA SER A 343 -17.21 1.41 -18.18
C SER A 343 -16.50 0.36 -19.02
N ASN A 344 -15.23 0.61 -19.38
CA ASN A 344 -14.41 -0.38 -20.06
C ASN A 344 -13.80 -1.43 -19.10
N ARG A 345 -14.01 -1.30 -17.79
CA ARG A 345 -13.59 -2.29 -16.78
C ARG A 345 -14.75 -2.58 -15.84
N SER A 346 -14.81 -3.82 -15.33
CA SER A 346 -15.71 -4.17 -14.22
C SER A 346 -15.14 -3.58 -12.94
N PHE A 347 -15.96 -2.86 -12.19
CA PHE A 347 -15.58 -2.27 -10.91
C PHE A 347 -16.64 -2.65 -9.87
N ARG A 348 -16.63 -3.90 -9.42
CA ARG A 348 -17.64 -4.42 -8.48
C ARG A 348 -17.77 -3.57 -7.22
N GLU A 349 -16.64 -3.07 -6.73
CA GLU A 349 -16.57 -2.22 -5.55
C GLU A 349 -17.30 -0.89 -5.77
N LEU A 350 -17.25 -0.33 -6.99
CA LEU A 350 -17.99 0.89 -7.33
C LEU A 350 -19.49 0.63 -7.41
N GLU A 351 -19.92 -0.54 -7.89
CA GLU A 351 -21.33 -0.94 -7.91
C GLU A 351 -21.88 -1.02 -6.49
N THR A 352 -21.15 -1.71 -5.60
CA THR A 352 -21.48 -1.81 -4.18
C THR A 352 -21.54 -0.42 -3.54
N ARG A 353 -20.57 0.46 -3.80
CA ARG A 353 -20.57 1.82 -3.24
C ARG A 353 -21.70 2.68 -3.79
N ILE A 354 -22.00 2.64 -5.08
CA ILE A 354 -23.13 3.39 -5.67
C ILE A 354 -24.45 2.89 -5.07
N HIS A 355 -24.58 1.58 -4.84
CA HIS A 355 -25.75 1.01 -4.22
C HIS A 355 -25.88 1.42 -2.74
N GLU A 356 -24.84 1.21 -1.94
CA GLU A 356 -24.84 1.50 -0.50
C GLU A 356 -24.89 3.00 -0.21
N GLU A 357 -24.14 3.82 -0.95
CA GLU A 357 -24.04 5.25 -0.71
C GLU A 357 -25.19 6.05 -1.35
N LEU A 358 -25.70 5.66 -2.53
CA LEU A 358 -26.71 6.42 -3.28
C LEU A 358 -28.08 5.73 -3.37
N GLY A 359 -28.22 4.46 -2.97
CA GLY A 359 -29.47 3.70 -3.07
C GLY A 359 -29.88 3.41 -4.52
N LEU A 360 -28.92 3.42 -5.45
CA LEU A 360 -29.14 3.17 -6.87
C LEU A 360 -29.05 1.67 -7.16
N GLU A 361 -30.01 1.14 -7.92
CA GLU A 361 -29.87 -0.19 -8.52
C GLU A 361 -29.03 -0.04 -9.78
N CYS A 362 -27.73 -0.33 -9.66
CA CYS A 362 -26.77 -0.11 -10.72
C CYS A 362 -26.49 -1.41 -11.50
N GLU A 363 -26.91 -1.46 -12.77
CA GLU A 363 -26.40 -2.47 -13.70
C GLU A 363 -25.08 -1.97 -14.27
N THR A 364 -24.03 -2.77 -14.14
CA THR A 364 -22.69 -2.38 -14.55
C THR A 364 -22.22 -3.26 -15.67
N ILE A 365 -21.77 -2.64 -16.75
CA ILE A 365 -21.35 -3.38 -17.94
C ILE A 365 -19.91 -3.06 -18.25
N ALA A 366 -19.07 -4.03 -17.95
CA ALA A 366 -17.70 -4.07 -18.40
C ALA A 366 -17.66 -4.48 -19.88
N SER A 367 -16.92 -3.71 -20.67
CA SER A 367 -16.62 -3.96 -22.08
C SER A 367 -17.76 -3.63 -23.06
N VAL A 368 -17.80 -2.34 -23.41
CA VAL A 368 -18.55 -1.79 -24.55
C VAL A 368 -17.93 -2.19 -25.90
N GLY A 369 -16.79 -2.90 -25.89
CA GLY A 369 -16.05 -3.28 -27.09
C GLY A 369 -16.78 -4.28 -28.00
N ALA A 370 -17.73 -5.05 -27.47
CA ALA A 370 -18.56 -5.95 -28.28
C ALA A 370 -19.74 -5.19 -28.91
N ALA A 371 -19.64 -4.87 -30.20
CA ALA A 371 -20.65 -4.09 -30.95
C ALA A 371 -22.10 -4.61 -30.78
N ARG A 372 -22.29 -5.94 -30.72
CA ARG A 372 -23.62 -6.54 -30.49
C ARG A 372 -24.19 -6.22 -29.10
N ARG A 373 -23.37 -6.32 -28.04
CA ARG A 373 -23.79 -5.98 -26.67
C ARG A 373 -24.10 -4.49 -26.56
N ARG A 374 -23.27 -3.64 -27.17
CA ARG A 374 -23.51 -2.19 -27.25
C ARG A 374 -24.85 -1.87 -27.91
N GLN A 375 -25.14 -2.45 -29.07
CA GLN A 375 -26.43 -2.24 -29.75
C GLN A 375 -27.63 -2.72 -28.93
N ALA A 376 -27.49 -3.83 -28.19
CA ALA A 376 -28.53 -4.30 -27.28
C ALA A 376 -28.76 -3.30 -26.13
N LEU A 377 -27.69 -2.70 -25.61
CA LEU A 377 -27.79 -1.67 -24.57
C LEU A 377 -28.42 -0.39 -25.05
N LEU A 378 -28.00 0.11 -26.21
CA LEU A 378 -28.61 1.29 -26.83
C LEU A 378 -30.13 1.06 -27.04
N ARG A 379 -30.54 -0.16 -27.41
CA ARG A 379 -31.97 -0.53 -27.49
C ARG A 379 -32.67 -0.51 -26.13
N ARG A 380 -32.05 -1.05 -25.07
CA ARG A 380 -32.60 -1.02 -23.70
C ARG A 380 -32.73 0.41 -23.15
N ILE A 381 -31.72 1.25 -23.39
CA ILE A 381 -31.72 2.66 -23.01
C ILE A 381 -32.87 3.40 -23.71
N ARG A 382 -32.99 3.26 -25.04
CA ARG A 382 -34.11 3.85 -25.81
C ARG A 382 -35.47 3.31 -25.37
N GLY A 383 -35.53 2.06 -24.92
CA GLY A 383 -36.72 1.44 -24.35
C GLY A 383 -37.07 1.91 -22.92
N GLY A 384 -36.31 2.83 -22.33
CA GLY A 384 -36.57 3.34 -20.98
C GLY A 384 -36.29 2.31 -19.87
N ALA A 385 -35.39 1.35 -20.11
CA ALA A 385 -35.00 0.35 -19.12
C ALA A 385 -34.23 0.94 -17.93
N TYR A 386 -33.72 2.16 -18.06
CA TYR A 386 -32.95 2.87 -17.03
C TYR A 386 -33.49 4.27 -16.83
N ASP A 387 -33.35 4.77 -15.61
CA ASP A 387 -33.71 6.13 -15.18
C ASP A 387 -32.50 7.06 -15.15
N LEU A 388 -31.30 6.50 -15.21
CA LEU A 388 -30.02 7.20 -15.27
C LEU A 388 -28.99 6.38 -16.06
N VAL A 389 -28.18 7.04 -16.88
CA VAL A 389 -27.03 6.43 -17.55
C VAL A 389 -25.78 7.21 -17.17
N LEU A 390 -24.82 6.52 -16.57
CA LEU A 390 -23.53 7.06 -16.12
C LEU A 390 -22.43 6.52 -17.03
N VAL A 391 -21.69 7.39 -17.70
CA VAL A 391 -20.62 7.00 -18.63
C VAL A 391 -19.28 7.47 -18.11
N ALA A 392 -18.35 6.53 -17.89
CA ALA A 392 -16.98 6.85 -17.52
C ALA A 392 -16.21 7.35 -18.77
N HIS A 393 -16.21 8.67 -18.97
CA HIS A 393 -15.70 9.34 -20.17
C HIS A 393 -14.21 9.09 -20.45
N GLU A 394 -13.38 8.95 -19.42
CA GLU A 394 -11.93 8.72 -19.59
C GLU A 394 -11.58 7.32 -20.10
N PHE A 395 -12.56 6.41 -20.05
CA PHE A 395 -12.35 5.01 -20.40
C PHE A 395 -13.06 4.62 -21.69
N SER A 396 -14.07 5.36 -22.15
CA SER A 396 -14.81 5.08 -23.39
C SER A 396 -14.32 5.98 -24.54
N GLY A 397 -14.33 5.48 -25.78
CA GLY A 397 -14.05 6.35 -26.93
C GLY A 397 -15.14 7.42 -27.05
N HIS A 398 -14.81 8.66 -27.42
CA HIS A 398 -15.79 9.77 -27.52
C HIS A 398 -17.05 9.39 -28.31
N ALA A 399 -16.89 8.64 -29.42
CA ALA A 399 -18.00 8.16 -30.24
C ALA A 399 -18.96 7.21 -29.48
N ASP A 400 -18.45 6.46 -28.50
CA ASP A 400 -19.29 5.57 -27.69
C ASP A 400 -20.14 6.40 -26.72
N THR A 401 -19.55 7.44 -26.11
CA THR A 401 -20.30 8.30 -25.20
C THR A 401 -21.39 9.09 -25.92
N GLU A 402 -21.10 9.60 -27.13
CA GLU A 402 -22.11 10.26 -27.97
C GLU A 402 -23.27 9.32 -28.30
N GLN A 403 -22.99 8.06 -28.65
CA GLN A 403 -24.05 7.08 -28.91
C GLN A 403 -24.95 6.81 -27.69
N PHE A 404 -24.38 6.73 -26.49
CA PHE A 404 -25.16 6.56 -25.26
C PHE A 404 -25.97 7.82 -24.93
N ALA A 405 -25.39 9.00 -25.13
CA ALA A 405 -26.08 10.27 -24.95
C ALA A 405 -27.26 10.40 -25.92
N GLU A 406 -27.05 10.13 -27.21
CA GLU A 406 -28.12 10.11 -28.22
C GLU A 406 -29.22 9.09 -27.90
N ALA A 407 -28.85 7.90 -27.42
CA ALA A 407 -29.83 6.88 -27.03
C ALA A 407 -30.65 7.28 -25.79
N TRP A 408 -30.13 8.17 -24.94
CA TRP A 408 -30.83 8.68 -23.75
C TRP A 408 -31.82 9.80 -24.07
N ILE A 409 -31.66 10.51 -25.20
CA ILE A 409 -32.57 11.60 -25.59
C ILE A 409 -33.99 11.04 -25.70
N PRO A 410 -34.96 11.51 -24.90
CA PRO A 410 -36.30 10.95 -24.89
C PRO A 410 -36.96 11.14 -26.26
N THR A 411 -37.28 10.05 -26.95
CA THR A 411 -38.09 10.08 -28.18
C THR A 411 -39.60 10.22 -27.90
N ASN A 412 -40.00 10.43 -26.64
CA ASN A 412 -41.41 10.60 -26.25
C ASN A 412 -41.59 11.79 -25.30
N SER A 413 -42.49 12.68 -25.68
CA SER A 413 -42.80 14.02 -25.16
C SER A 413 -43.45 14.06 -23.76
N GLY A 414 -43.01 13.22 -22.82
CA GLY A 414 -43.58 13.15 -21.45
C GLY A 414 -42.57 13.04 -20.31
N ARG A 415 -41.26 13.08 -20.58
CA ARG A 415 -40.21 13.07 -19.54
C ARG A 415 -39.40 14.35 -19.65
N ALA A 416 -39.32 15.12 -18.56
CA ALA A 416 -38.56 16.36 -18.50
C ALA A 416 -37.09 16.10 -18.89
N ALA A 417 -36.68 16.60 -20.06
CA ALA A 417 -35.30 16.65 -20.49
C ALA A 417 -34.58 17.78 -19.76
N TRP A 418 -33.41 17.51 -19.20
CA TRP A 418 -32.52 18.52 -18.62
C TRP A 418 -31.34 18.73 -19.56
N PRO A 419 -31.18 19.92 -20.18
CA PRO A 419 -29.97 20.21 -20.94
C PRO A 419 -28.84 20.65 -20.01
N ALA A 420 -27.66 20.07 -20.18
CA ALA A 420 -26.41 20.71 -19.76
C ALA A 420 -26.05 21.80 -20.79
N PRO A 421 -25.47 22.95 -20.39
CA PRO A 421 -25.22 24.05 -21.32
C PRO A 421 -24.13 23.71 -22.33
N ALA A 422 -24.49 23.80 -23.60
CA ALA A 422 -23.56 23.86 -24.73
C ALA A 422 -22.99 25.28 -24.88
N THR A 423 -21.74 25.32 -25.32
CA THR A 423 -20.87 26.46 -25.57
C THR A 423 -21.53 27.67 -26.22
N ALA A 424 -21.32 28.85 -25.62
CA ALA A 424 -21.68 30.15 -26.18
C ALA A 424 -20.61 30.62 -27.20
N SER A 425 -21.03 30.86 -28.43
CA SER A 425 -20.30 31.69 -29.39
C SER A 425 -21.28 32.59 -30.15
N GLY A 426 -21.19 33.90 -29.88
CA GLY A 426 -21.58 34.95 -30.83
C GLY A 426 -22.74 35.86 -30.42
N TRP A 427 -22.49 37.17 -30.58
CA TRP A 427 -23.41 38.33 -30.72
C TRP A 427 -23.58 39.25 -29.47
N PRO A 428 -23.75 40.57 -29.66
CA PRO A 428 -22.65 41.57 -29.66
C PRO A 428 -22.73 42.58 -28.50
N MET A 429 -21.64 43.35 -28.33
CA MET A 429 -21.44 44.42 -27.35
C MET A 429 -22.43 45.60 -27.47
N ALA A 430 -22.85 46.15 -26.32
CA ALA A 430 -23.10 47.59 -26.05
C ALA A 430 -23.09 47.83 -24.51
N PRO A 431 -22.83 49.06 -24.00
CA PRO A 431 -21.68 49.31 -23.14
C PRO A 431 -21.97 49.40 -21.62
N ALA A 432 -20.88 49.32 -20.86
CA ALA A 432 -20.80 49.39 -19.41
C ALA A 432 -21.14 50.76 -18.80
N PRO A 433 -21.39 50.79 -17.47
CA PRO A 433 -20.68 51.73 -16.62
C PRO A 433 -19.93 51.04 -15.46
N THR A 434 -18.65 51.41 -15.33
CA THR A 434 -17.73 51.21 -14.20
C THR A 434 -17.94 52.24 -13.08
N PRO A 435 -17.25 52.18 -11.92
CA PRO A 435 -16.84 51.03 -11.11
C PRO A 435 -17.10 51.25 -9.59
N ALA A 436 -17.08 50.18 -8.78
CA ALA A 436 -16.69 50.28 -7.37
C ALA A 436 -16.06 48.96 -6.89
N THR A 437 -15.03 49.12 -6.07
CA THR A 437 -13.92 48.24 -5.70
C THR A 437 -14.25 47.19 -4.62
N HIS A 438 -13.88 45.92 -4.85
CA HIS A 438 -13.02 45.07 -4.00
C HIS A 438 -13.02 43.62 -4.53
N GLY A 439 -11.82 43.06 -4.71
CA GLY A 439 -11.59 41.81 -5.44
C GLY A 439 -11.86 40.54 -4.63
N CYS A 440 -12.63 39.64 -5.24
CA CYS A 440 -12.88 38.25 -4.82
C CYS A 440 -12.85 37.38 -6.08
N PRO A 441 -12.16 36.21 -6.14
CA PRO A 441 -12.14 35.38 -7.34
C PRO A 441 -13.51 34.75 -7.58
N ALA A 442 -14.10 35.09 -8.73
CA ALA A 442 -15.47 34.82 -9.10
C ALA A 442 -15.68 33.39 -9.60
N TRP A 443 -16.33 32.53 -8.81
CA TRP A 443 -17.27 31.50 -9.27
C TRP A 443 -18.38 31.35 -8.22
N CYS A 444 -19.34 32.27 -8.24
CA CYS A 444 -20.64 32.17 -7.56
C CYS A 444 -21.70 32.82 -8.46
N CYS A 445 -22.92 32.29 -8.41
CA CYS A 445 -24.15 32.71 -9.10
C CYS A 445 -24.53 31.96 -10.38
N ALA A 446 -25.07 30.76 -10.21
CA ALA A 446 -26.44 30.40 -10.61
C ALA A 446 -26.86 29.21 -9.73
N TRP A 447 -28.16 28.95 -9.56
CA TRP A 447 -28.78 28.06 -8.57
C TRP A 447 -29.15 28.73 -7.24
N ALA A 448 -29.86 29.85 -7.35
CA ALA A 448 -30.92 30.20 -6.42
C ALA A 448 -32.23 30.23 -7.23
N ASN A 449 -33.27 29.60 -6.68
CA ASN A 449 -34.60 29.29 -7.25
C ASN A 449 -34.68 28.02 -8.10
N CYS A 450 -34.71 26.88 -7.40
CA CYS A 450 -35.62 25.75 -7.63
C CYS A 450 -35.78 25.00 -6.31
#